data_AF-A0A1R2BRR0-F1
#
_entry.id   AF-A0A1R2BRR0-F1
#
_cell.length_a   1.000
_cell.length_b   1.000
_cell.length_c   1.000
_cell.angle_alpha   90.00
_cell.angle_beta   90.00
_cell.angle_gamma   90.00
#
_symmetry.space_group_name_H-M   'P 1'
#
loop_
_entity.id
_entity.type
_entity.pdbx_description
1 polymer ?
#
loop_
_entity_poly.entity_id
_entity_poly.type
_entity_poly.pdbx_seq_one_letter_code
_entity_poly.pdbx_strand_id
1 'polypeptide(L)'
;MKLLTSEEKYIQRCASYIKITPIKFIKGFLPYRLSLKHLLIFLEINGFETIATKNSLVITVPRNSLASALHRILDEIEMKQEQIKKSIQKATDNLKLALESNNILKSMLDISVENEKRLTSLLP
;
A
#
# COMPACT_ATOMS: atom_id res chain seq x y z
N MET A 1 20.74 37.77 -34.96
CA MET A 1 21.29 36.79 -34.00
C MET A 1 21.27 37.41 -32.61
N LYS A 2 20.54 36.83 -31.65
CA LYS A 2 20.44 37.37 -30.28
C LYS A 2 21.70 36.95 -29.50
N LEU A 3 22.44 37.92 -28.98
CA LEU A 3 23.62 37.69 -28.16
C LEU A 3 23.17 37.13 -26.80
N LEU A 4 23.72 35.97 -26.43
CA LEU A 4 23.45 35.34 -25.14
C LEU A 4 23.94 36.22 -24.00
N THR A 5 23.12 36.36 -22.96
CA THR A 5 23.47 37.09 -21.73
C THR A 5 24.59 36.37 -20.98
N SER A 6 25.26 37.08 -20.07
CA SER A 6 26.33 36.52 -19.24
C SER A 6 25.86 35.30 -18.43
N GLU A 7 24.62 35.31 -17.95
CA GLU A 7 23.99 34.18 -17.26
C GLU A 7 23.77 32.99 -18.20
N GLU A 8 23.28 33.22 -19.41
CA GLU A 8 23.05 32.15 -20.41
C GLU A 8 24.37 31.48 -20.82
N LYS A 9 25.44 32.26 -20.99
CA LYS A 9 26.78 31.74 -21.26
C LYS A 9 27.36 30.95 -20.10
N TYR A 10 27.00 31.29 -18.87
CA TYR A 10 27.44 30.58 -17.68
C TYR A 10 26.71 29.22 -17.55
N ILE A 11 25.40 29.21 -17.73
CA ILE A 11 24.57 27.99 -17.73
C ILE A 11 25.04 27.01 -18.81
N GLN A 12 25.35 27.50 -20.01
CA GLN A 12 25.85 26.68 -21.11
C GLN A 12 27.21 26.04 -20.81
N ARG A 13 28.09 26.70 -20.04
CA ARG A 13 29.38 26.14 -19.60
C ARG A 13 29.22 25.10 -18.49
N CYS A 14 28.21 25.24 -17.64
CA CYS A 14 27.96 24.33 -16.53
C CYS A 14 27.18 23.06 -16.97
N ALA A 15 26.52 23.10 -18.13
CA ALA A 15 25.70 22.00 -18.64
C ALA A 15 26.46 20.67 -18.83
N SER A 16 27.75 20.72 -19.19
CA SER A 16 28.62 19.53 -19.34
C SER A 16 29.03 18.89 -18.00
N TYR A 17 28.82 19.57 -16.87
CA TYR A 17 29.16 19.09 -15.53
C TYR A 17 27.95 18.57 -14.74
N ILE A 18 26.73 18.74 -15.28
CA ILE A 18 25.53 18.14 -14.69
C ILE A 18 25.48 16.68 -15.12
N LYS A 19 26.16 15.81 -14.36
CA LYS A 19 25.91 14.36 -14.42
C LYS A 19 24.57 14.08 -13.78
N ILE A 20 23.50 14.09 -14.57
CA ILE A 20 22.22 13.51 -14.17
C ILE A 20 22.41 12.00 -14.17
N THR A 21 22.67 11.40 -13.01
CA THR A 21 22.52 9.96 -12.86
C THR A 21 21.05 9.65 -13.12
N PRO A 22 20.69 8.87 -14.15
CA PRO A 22 19.30 8.73 -14.56
C PRO A 22 18.58 7.86 -13.54
N ILE A 23 18.00 8.49 -12.52
CA ILE A 23 16.95 7.87 -11.73
C ILE A 23 15.75 7.76 -12.66
N LYS A 24 15.38 6.52 -13.03
CA LYS A 24 14.33 6.19 -14.02
C LYS A 24 12.99 6.94 -13.80
N PHE A 25 12.77 7.52 -12.62
CA PHE A 25 11.59 8.34 -12.29
C PHE A 25 11.53 9.71 -13.00
N ILE A 26 12.65 10.34 -13.35
CA ILE A 26 12.66 11.76 -13.74
C ILE A 26 12.22 11.99 -15.20
N LYS A 27 12.23 10.96 -16.05
CA LYS A 27 11.85 11.10 -17.47
C LYS A 27 10.34 11.24 -17.72
N GLY A 28 9.49 10.91 -16.74
CA GLY A 28 8.03 10.95 -16.91
C GLY A 28 7.34 12.26 -16.49
N PHE A 29 8.01 13.09 -15.68
CA PHE A 29 7.32 14.14 -14.91
C PHE A 29 7.74 15.59 -15.18
N LEU A 30 8.77 15.85 -16.00
CA LEU A 30 9.21 17.23 -16.25
C LEU A 30 8.79 17.72 -17.63
N PRO A 31 7.75 18.56 -17.76
CA PRO A 31 7.61 19.42 -18.93
C PRO A 31 8.84 20.34 -19.00
N TYR A 32 9.44 20.41 -20.19
CA TYR A 32 10.60 21.22 -20.54
C TYR A 32 10.36 22.71 -20.23
N ARG A 33 10.63 23.17 -19.00
CA ARG A 33 10.83 24.59 -18.56
C ARG A 33 10.92 24.79 -17.04
N LEU A 34 11.34 23.79 -16.26
CA LEU A 34 11.48 23.98 -14.81
C LEU A 34 12.80 24.70 -14.49
N SER A 35 12.71 25.94 -14.00
CA SER A 35 13.87 26.65 -13.44
C SER A 35 14.39 25.92 -12.19
N LEU A 36 15.66 26.13 -11.82
CA LEU A 36 16.29 25.53 -10.63
C LEU A 36 15.43 25.74 -9.37
N LYS A 37 14.77 26.90 -9.24
CA LYS A 37 13.84 27.20 -8.15
C LYS A 37 12.68 26.21 -8.07
N HIS A 38 12.08 25.84 -9.21
CA HIS A 38 10.98 24.88 -9.22
C HIS A 38 11.46 23.45 -8.91
N LEU A 39 12.66 23.09 -9.34
CA LEU A 39 13.26 21.79 -9.00
C LEU A 39 13.52 21.69 -7.49
N LEU A 40 14.03 22.75 -6.85
CA LEU A 40 14.27 22.77 -5.41
C LEU A 40 12.97 22.68 -4.61
N ILE A 41 11.94 23.45 -5.00
CA ILE A 41 10.60 23.36 -4.38
C ILE A 41 10.01 21.96 -4.53
N PHE A 42 10.14 21.35 -5.71
CA PHE A 42 9.67 19.99 -5.94
C PHE A 42 10.39 18.99 -5.03
N LEU A 43 11.71 19.09 -4.92
CA LEU A 43 12.51 18.22 -4.05
C LEU A 43 12.11 18.40 -2.58
N GLU A 44 11.91 19.63 -2.12
CA GLU A 44 11.45 19.96 -0.76
C GLU A 44 10.05 19.39 -0.46
N ILE A 45 9.07 19.56 -1.37
CA ILE A 45 7.72 18.99 -1.25
C ILE A 45 7.77 17.47 -1.12
N ASN A 46 8.71 16.83 -1.81
CA ASN A 46 8.90 15.38 -1.77
C ASN A 46 9.84 14.92 -0.63
N GLY A 47 10.21 15.83 0.29
CA GLY A 47 11.00 15.53 1.48
C GLY A 47 12.49 15.34 1.23
N PHE A 48 13.01 15.72 0.07
CA PHE A 48 14.44 15.68 -0.21
C PHE A 48 15.12 16.91 0.40
N GLU A 49 16.20 16.68 1.13
CA GLU A 49 17.07 17.75 1.58
C GLU A 49 18.05 18.08 0.46
N THR A 50 18.12 19.37 0.09
CA THR A 50 19.04 19.82 -0.96
C THR A 50 20.05 20.80 -0.38
N ILE A 51 21.35 20.48 -0.48
CA ILE A 51 22.44 21.37 -0.11
C ILE A 51 23.06 21.91 -1.40
N ALA A 52 22.88 23.21 -1.64
CA ALA A 52 23.53 23.90 -2.74
C ALA A 52 24.86 24.51 -2.28
N THR A 53 25.97 24.08 -2.88
CA THR A 53 27.28 24.72 -2.75
C THR A 53 27.61 25.47 -4.04
N LYS A 54 28.64 26.32 -4.00
CA LYS A 54 29.06 27.17 -5.15
C LYS A 54 29.25 26.39 -6.46
N ASN A 55 29.63 25.11 -6.38
CA ASN A 55 29.93 24.26 -7.54
C ASN A 55 29.12 22.95 -7.59
N SER A 56 28.24 22.66 -6.62
CA SER A 56 27.52 21.39 -6.58
C SER A 56 26.15 21.51 -5.93
N LEU A 57 25.21 20.69 -6.37
CA LEU A 57 23.93 20.47 -5.70
C LEU A 57 23.95 19.04 -5.16
N VAL A 58 23.91 18.90 -3.84
CA VAL A 58 23.80 17.61 -3.16
C VAL A 58 22.34 17.40 -2.79
N ILE A 59 21.74 16.31 -3.28
CA ILE A 59 20.38 15.91 -2.95
C ILE A 59 20.47 14.71 -2.02
N THR A 60 20.08 14.91 -0.77
CA THR A 60 20.03 13.86 0.24
C THR A 60 18.63 13.27 0.24
N VAL A 61 18.53 11.96 0.04
CA VAL A 61 17.27 11.23 0.15
C VAL A 61 16.82 11.29 1.63
N PRO A 62 15.53 11.57 1.92
CA PRO A 62 15.04 11.55 3.30
C PRO A 62 15.31 10.18 3.92
N ARG A 63 15.89 10.18 5.14
CA ARG A 63 16.11 8.95 5.92
C ARG A 63 14.80 8.18 6.16
N ASN A 64 13.67 8.89 6.18
CA ASN A 64 12.32 8.34 6.19
C ASN A 64 11.57 8.79 4.92
N SER A 65 11.86 8.15 3.79
CA SER A 65 11.11 8.42 2.56
C SER A 65 9.64 8.08 2.76
N LEU A 66 8.73 8.87 2.15
CA LEU A 66 7.29 8.57 2.11
C LEU A 66 7.04 7.13 1.62
N ALA A 67 7.87 6.63 0.70
CA ALA A 67 7.85 5.25 0.23
C ALA A 67 8.09 4.24 1.37
N SER A 68 9.07 4.47 2.24
CA SER A 68 9.35 3.59 3.41
C SER A 68 8.19 3.58 4.40
N ALA A 69 7.60 4.75 4.69
CA ALA A 69 6.42 4.84 5.55
C ALA A 69 5.19 4.14 4.94
N LEU A 70 4.98 4.30 3.64
CA LEU A 70 3.91 3.62 2.89
C LEU A 70 4.11 2.09 2.88
N HIS A 71 5.33 1.61 2.65
CA HIS A 71 5.62 0.18 2.70
C HIS A 71 5.33 -0.41 4.07
N ARG A 72 5.71 0.27 5.16
CA ARG A 72 5.40 -0.17 6.51
C ARG A 72 3.88 -0.24 6.77
N ILE A 73 3.12 0.75 6.30
CA ILE A 73 1.66 0.75 6.42
C ILE A 73 1.05 -0.41 5.62
N LEU A 74 1.56 -0.68 4.41
CA LEU A 74 1.12 -1.79 3.58
C LEU A 74 1.39 -3.14 4.25
N ASP A 75 2.58 -3.34 4.82
CA ASP A 75 2.93 -4.56 5.55
C ASP A 75 2.02 -4.77 6.78
N GLU A 76 1.72 -3.70 7.53
CA GLU A 76 0.79 -3.76 8.67
C GLU A 76 -0.65 -4.09 8.23
N ILE A 77 -1.10 -3.57 7.09
CA ILE A 77 -2.41 -3.90 6.51
C ILE A 77 -2.44 -5.37 6.08
N GLU A 78 -1.40 -5.85 5.40
CA GLU A 78 -1.31 -7.24 4.93
C GLU A 78 -1.35 -8.23 6.09
N MET A 79 -0.60 -7.96 7.18
CA MET A 79 -0.65 -8.79 8.38
C MET A 79 -2.04 -8.81 9.03
N LYS A 80 -2.72 -7.66 9.10
CA LYS A 80 -4.09 -7.57 9.66
C LYS A 80 -5.09 -8.32 8.79
N GLN A 81 -4.97 -8.25 7.47
CA GLN A 81 -5.83 -8.99 6.54
C GLN A 81 -5.68 -10.51 6.73
N GLU A 82 -4.44 -10.99 6.90
CA GLU A 82 -4.18 -12.42 7.14
C GLU A 82 -4.78 -12.88 8.49
N GLN A 83 -4.72 -12.05 9.53
CA GLN A 83 -5.37 -12.35 10.83
C GLN A 83 -6.89 -12.42 10.72
N ILE A 84 -7.50 -11.51 9.96
CA ILE A 84 -8.95 -11.51 9.70
C ILE A 84 -9.35 -12.79 8.94
N LYS A 85 -8.59 -13.16 7.91
CA LYS A 85 -8.83 -14.38 7.12
C LYS A 85 -8.82 -15.64 8.01
N LYS A 86 -7.83 -15.76 8.90
CA LYS A 86 -7.76 -16.87 9.87
C LYS A 86 -8.96 -16.89 10.82
N SER A 87 -9.38 -15.71 11.30
CA SER A 87 -10.55 -15.58 12.17
C SER A 87 -11.85 -15.98 11.48
N ILE A 88 -12.05 -15.56 10.22
CA ILE A 88 -13.20 -15.95 9.41
C ILE A 88 -13.19 -17.46 9.16
N GLN A 89 -12.04 -18.05 8.85
CA GLN A 89 -11.93 -19.50 8.66
C GLN A 89 -12.39 -20.24 9.92
N LYS A 90 -11.88 -19.85 11.09
CA LYS A 90 -12.26 -20.45 12.37
C LYS A 90 -13.77 -20.31 12.66
N ALA A 91 -14.35 -19.14 12.38
CA ALA A 91 -15.78 -18.92 12.54
C ALA A 91 -16.61 -19.80 11.59
N THR A 92 -16.13 -19.98 10.36
CA THR A 92 -16.76 -20.84 9.35
C THR A 92 -16.74 -22.30 9.77
N ASP A 93 -15.60 -22.80 10.26
CA ASP A 93 -15.47 -24.17 10.75
C ASP A 93 -16.40 -24.43 11.94
N ASN A 94 -16.50 -23.47 12.87
CA ASN A 94 -17.43 -23.53 14.00
C ASN A 94 -18.89 -23.55 13.54
N LEU A 95 -19.27 -22.74 12.55
CA LEU A 95 -20.62 -22.74 11.98
C LEU A 95 -20.95 -24.06 11.30
N LYS A 96 -19.97 -24.69 10.62
CA LYS A 96 -20.15 -26.01 10.01
C LYS A 96 -20.41 -27.08 11.08
N LEU A 97 -19.63 -27.09 12.16
CA LEU A 97 -19.86 -28.00 13.29
C LEU A 97 -21.22 -27.76 13.96
N ALA A 98 -21.62 -26.50 14.13
CA ALA A 98 -22.93 -26.16 14.68
C ALA A 98 -24.07 -26.64 13.78
N LEU A 99 -23.92 -26.52 12.45
CA LEU A 99 -24.89 -27.01 11.48
C LEU A 99 -25.00 -28.55 11.51
N GLU A 100 -23.87 -29.26 11.56
CA GLU A 100 -23.83 -30.72 11.71
C GLU A 100 -24.51 -31.15 13.02
N SER A 101 -24.22 -30.48 14.14
CA SER A 101 -24.87 -30.73 15.43
C SER A 101 -26.38 -30.51 15.35
N ASN A 102 -26.83 -29.45 14.68
CA ASN A 102 -28.26 -29.17 14.52
C ASN A 102 -28.97 -30.23 13.66
N ASN A 103 -28.32 -30.73 12.61
CA ASN A 103 -28.86 -31.82 11.79
C ASN A 103 -29.02 -33.12 12.59
N ILE A 104 -28.09 -33.42 13.51
CA ILE A 104 -28.20 -34.56 14.43
C ILE A 104 -29.39 -34.37 15.38
N LEU A 105 -29.50 -33.20 16.01
CA LEU A 105 -30.61 -32.89 16.92
C LEU A 105 -31.96 -32.98 16.22
N LYS A 106 -32.07 -32.48 14.99
CA LYS A 106 -33.28 -32.62 14.17
C LYS A 106 -33.63 -34.09 13.93
N SER A 107 -32.65 -34.90 13.56
CA SER A 107 -32.86 -36.34 13.35
C SER A 107 -33.31 -37.06 14.63
N MET A 108 -32.74 -36.70 15.79
CA MET A 108 -33.16 -37.23 17.08
C MET A 108 -34.60 -36.81 17.42
N LEU A 109 -34.96 -35.56 17.16
CA LEU A 109 -36.31 -35.06 17.38
C LEU A 109 -37.32 -35.79 16.49
N ASP A 110 -37.00 -36.02 15.21
CA ASP A 110 -37.85 -36.75 14.28
C ASP A 110 -38.10 -38.19 14.78
N ILE A 111 -37.07 -38.86 15.30
CA ILE A 111 -37.19 -40.19 15.94
C ILE A 111 -38.07 -40.14 17.18
N SER A 112 -37.87 -39.14 18.06
CA SER A 112 -38.67 -38.98 19.28
C SER A 112 -40.15 -38.77 18.96
N VAL A 113 -40.47 -37.92 17.97
CA VAL A 113 -41.85 -37.67 17.52
C VAL A 113 -42.48 -38.94 16.95
N GLU A 114 -41.74 -39.69 16.12
CA GLU A 114 -42.23 -40.96 15.57
C GLU A 114 -42.47 -42.01 16.67
N ASN A 115 -41.58 -42.10 17.66
CA ASN A 115 -41.77 -42.98 18.81
C ASN A 115 -42.99 -42.60 19.65
N GLU A 116 -43.22 -41.31 19.87
CA GLU A 116 -44.40 -40.81 20.59
C GLU A 116 -45.70 -41.14 19.85
N LYS A 117 -45.74 -40.98 18.52
CA LYS A 117 -46.87 -41.38 17.67
C LYS A 117 -47.16 -42.88 17.78
N ARG A 118 -46.12 -43.72 17.74
CA ARG A 118 -46.26 -45.17 17.91
C ARG A 118 -46.79 -45.52 19.30
N LEU A 119 -46.23 -44.92 20.35
CA LEU A 119 -46.69 -45.12 21.72
C LEU A 119 -48.15 -44.72 21.93
N THR A 120 -48.55 -43.55 21.43
CA THR A 120 -49.95 -43.08 21.50
C THR A 120 -50.90 -43.96 20.70
N SER A 121 -50.47 -44.52 19.56
CA SER A 121 -51.29 -45.49 18.81
C SER A 121 -51.47 -46.85 19.49
N LEU A 122 -50.63 -47.18 20.48
CA LEU A 122 -50.65 -48.45 21.22
C LEU A 122 -51.38 -48.33 22.57
N LEU A 123 -51.73 -47.11 22.99
CA LEU A 123 -52.57 -46.89 24.16
C LEU A 123 -54.04 -46.98 23.74
N PRO A 124 -54.90 -47.67 24.52
CA PRO A 124 -56.29 -47.93 24.18
C PRO A 124 -57.16 -46.68 24.14
#